data_AF-A0A962URZ2-F1
#
_entry.id   AF-A0A962URZ2-F1
#
_cell.length_a   1.000
_cell.length_b   1.000
_cell.length_c   1.000
_cell.angle_alpha   90.00
_cell.angle_beta   90.00
_cell.angle_gamma   90.00
#
_symmetry.space_group_name_H-M   'P 1'
#
loop_
_entity.id
_entity.type
_entity.pdbx_description
1 polymer ?
#
loop_
_entity_poly.entity_id
_entity_poly.type
_entity_poly.pdbx_seq_one_letter_code
_entity_poly.pdbx_strand_id
1 'polypeptide(L)'
;MRHKKKPLHGNPLSRRYDVQTMTALGFGLVIVILLIAIVGSYHSTSEHNRQLSLLVRSSALKTVLAYTMREAIRERIDTLRAMTTHQDPFERDADKMQFFGFARKYSHARESLIEQMDTQAEHDVIARLDATAKAVGPPNTRALDALFDDALPQYKVEEAVQGSIDGHLTLLRHLDEAVRTIHQTTQNRIKEAGDQIQDALLAES
;
A
#
# COMPACT_ATOMS: atom_id res chain seq x y z
N MET A 1 -21.62 63.96 84.91
CA MET A 1 -20.41 63.72 84.07
C MET A 1 -20.50 62.28 83.59
N ARG A 2 -20.49 61.89 82.31
CA ARG A 2 -19.80 62.39 81.11
C ARG A 2 -20.64 62.02 79.86
N HIS A 3 -20.74 62.95 78.92
CA HIS A 3 -21.28 62.80 77.57
C HIS A 3 -20.55 61.73 76.72
N LYS A 4 -21.26 61.10 75.77
CA LYS A 4 -21.07 61.31 74.31
C LYS A 4 -22.11 60.56 73.45
N LYS A 5 -22.61 61.27 72.43
CA LYS A 5 -23.54 60.83 71.36
C LYS A 5 -22.76 60.42 70.09
N LYS A 6 -23.29 59.41 69.35
CA LYS A 6 -23.36 59.20 67.86
C LYS A 6 -22.02 59.11 67.07
N PRO A 7 -21.95 58.52 65.83
CA PRO A 7 -22.98 58.49 64.77
C PRO A 7 -23.13 57.18 63.94
N LEU A 8 -23.91 57.31 62.86
CA LEU A 8 -24.44 56.33 61.91
C LEU A 8 -23.40 55.69 60.95
N HIS A 9 -23.90 54.65 60.28
CA HIS A 9 -23.65 54.22 58.89
C HIS A 9 -22.77 52.99 58.70
N GLY A 10 -23.35 52.03 57.98
CA GLY A 10 -22.66 50.87 57.44
C GLY A 10 -23.64 49.76 57.09
N ASN A 11 -24.53 49.98 56.13
CA ASN A 11 -24.93 48.90 55.26
C ASN A 11 -23.97 48.93 54.05
N PRO A 12 -22.92 48.09 53.99
CA PRO A 12 -22.29 47.73 52.74
C PRO A 12 -22.95 46.42 52.31
N LEU A 13 -24.02 46.50 51.53
CA LEU A 13 -23.88 46.26 50.09
C LEU A 13 -22.99 45.06 49.80
N SER A 14 -23.65 44.03 49.27
CA SER A 14 -23.06 43.10 48.31
C SER A 14 -21.75 42.47 48.77
N ARG A 15 -21.89 41.34 49.47
CA ARG A 15 -21.01 40.20 49.21
C ARG A 15 -21.30 39.66 47.80
N ARG A 16 -21.11 40.52 46.79
CA ARG A 16 -20.81 40.16 45.41
C ARG A 16 -19.40 39.55 45.47
N TYR A 17 -19.25 38.38 46.11
CA TYR A 17 -18.38 37.40 45.49
C TYR A 17 -19.14 37.04 44.23
N ASP A 18 -18.79 37.83 43.24
CA ASP A 18 -19.59 38.17 42.09
C ASP A 18 -19.93 36.85 41.43
N VAL A 19 -21.20 36.61 41.15
CA VAL A 19 -21.57 35.47 40.30
C VAL A 19 -20.69 35.49 39.05
N GLN A 20 -20.29 36.70 38.60
CA GLN A 20 -19.27 36.93 37.58
C GLN A 20 -17.90 36.31 37.86
N THR A 21 -17.32 36.41 39.06
CA THR A 21 -16.01 35.80 39.37
C THR A 21 -16.11 34.28 39.49
N MET A 22 -17.21 33.75 40.02
CA MET A 22 -17.45 32.31 40.10
C MET A 22 -17.75 31.68 38.73
N THR A 23 -18.52 32.37 37.88
CA THR A 23 -18.73 31.95 36.48
C THR A 23 -17.48 32.12 35.64
N ALA A 24 -16.67 33.16 35.85
CA ALA A 24 -15.41 33.35 35.14
C ALA A 24 -14.39 32.27 35.50
N LEU A 25 -14.36 31.84 36.77
CA LEU A 25 -13.53 30.72 37.21
C LEU A 25 -13.97 29.39 36.59
N GLY A 26 -15.28 29.11 36.57
CA GLY A 26 -15.83 27.91 35.93
C GLY A 26 -15.59 27.89 34.42
N PHE A 27 -15.80 29.02 33.75
CA PHE A 27 -15.60 29.15 32.31
C PHE A 27 -14.11 29.08 31.94
N GLY A 28 -13.23 29.66 32.76
CA GLY A 28 -11.78 29.55 32.60
C GLY A 28 -11.29 28.10 32.69
N LEU A 29 -11.82 27.32 33.64
CA LEU A 29 -11.50 25.88 33.75
C LEU A 29 -11.94 25.11 32.50
N VAL A 30 -13.14 25.37 31.99
CA VAL A 30 -13.66 24.74 30.77
C VAL A 30 -12.78 25.09 29.56
N ILE A 31 -12.35 26.35 29.42
CA ILE A 31 -11.43 26.77 28.35
C ILE A 31 -10.09 26.05 28.48
N VAL A 32 -9.53 25.92 29.68
CA VAL A 32 -8.25 25.22 29.89
C VAL A 32 -8.38 23.75 29.54
N ILE A 33 -9.48 23.08 29.92
CA ILE A 33 -9.74 21.69 29.52
C ILE A 33 -9.89 21.57 27.99
N LEU A 34 -10.59 22.50 27.35
CA LEU A 34 -10.72 22.55 25.89
C LEU A 34 -9.37 22.77 25.20
N LEU A 35 -8.50 23.64 25.74
CA LEU A 35 -7.16 23.87 25.22
C LEU A 35 -6.26 22.66 25.41
N ILE A 36 -6.32 21.99 26.57
CA ILE A 36 -5.61 20.73 26.81
C ILE A 36 -6.11 19.65 25.84
N ALA A 37 -7.42 19.55 25.60
CA ALA A 37 -7.99 18.61 24.63
C ALA A 37 -7.57 18.91 23.19
N ILE A 38 -7.55 20.19 22.78
CA ILE A 38 -7.10 20.61 21.45
C ILE A 38 -5.60 20.32 21.28
N VAL A 39 -4.77 20.70 22.26
CA VAL A 39 -3.31 20.50 22.21
C VAL A 39 -2.95 19.02 22.29
N GLY A 40 -3.61 18.25 23.16
CA GLY A 40 -3.44 16.80 23.28
C GLY A 40 -3.86 16.06 22.01
N SER A 41 -4.97 16.48 21.39
CA SER A 41 -5.41 15.93 20.11
C SER A 41 -4.44 16.28 18.97
N TYR A 42 -3.85 17.47 18.96
CA TYR A 42 -2.92 17.90 17.91
C TYR A 42 -1.55 17.20 17.99
N HIS A 43 -1.04 16.96 19.20
CA HIS A 43 0.28 16.35 19.40
C HIS A 43 0.31 14.83 19.18
N SER A 44 -0.82 14.15 19.40
CA SER A 44 -0.97 12.69 19.17
C SER A 44 -1.42 12.36 17.73
N THR A 45 -2.24 13.20 17.10
CA THR A 45 -2.82 12.92 15.76
C THR A 45 -1.81 13.04 14.60
N SER A 46 -0.76 13.86 14.72
CA SER A 46 0.17 14.16 13.62
C SER A 46 1.08 12.99 13.24
N GLU A 47 1.72 12.33 14.21
CA GLU A 47 2.66 11.24 13.92
C GLU A 47 1.93 9.94 13.56
N HIS A 48 0.78 9.67 14.17
CA HIS A 48 0.00 8.46 13.91
C HIS A 48 -0.67 8.51 12.53
N ASN A 49 -1.23 9.65 12.11
CA ASN A 49 -1.74 9.82 10.74
C ASN A 49 -0.63 9.69 9.68
N ARG A 50 0.59 10.12 10.01
CA ARG A 50 1.75 9.97 9.12
C ARG A 50 2.10 8.49 8.92
N GLN A 51 2.09 7.68 9.98
CA GLN A 51 2.35 6.24 9.88
C GLN A 51 1.30 5.53 9.02
N LEU A 52 0.00 5.78 9.24
CA LEU A 52 -1.06 5.23 8.39
C LEU A 52 -0.91 5.69 6.93
N SER A 53 -0.59 6.97 6.69
CA SER A 53 -0.35 7.47 5.34
C SER A 53 0.85 6.79 4.67
N LEU A 54 1.91 6.47 5.41
CA LEU A 54 3.07 5.76 4.87
C LEU A 54 2.74 4.31 4.53
N LEU A 55 1.96 3.62 5.36
CA LEU A 55 1.48 2.25 5.10
C LEU A 55 0.67 2.18 3.80
N VAL A 56 -0.30 3.08 3.63
CA VAL A 56 -1.13 3.12 2.42
C VAL A 56 -0.30 3.44 1.18
N ARG A 57 0.64 4.39 1.27
CA ARG A 57 1.52 4.75 0.14
C ARG A 57 2.45 3.62 -0.26
N SER A 58 3.06 2.93 0.71
CA SER A 58 3.90 1.74 0.45
C SER A 58 3.08 0.64 -0.23
N SER A 59 1.88 0.36 0.29
CA SER A 59 0.97 -0.63 -0.30
C SER A 59 0.54 -0.29 -1.73
N ALA A 60 0.23 0.99 -2.00
CA ALA A 60 -0.11 1.46 -3.32
C ALA A 60 1.05 1.27 -4.31
N LEU A 61 2.28 1.58 -3.89
CA LEU A 61 3.48 1.36 -4.71
C LEU A 61 3.68 -0.13 -5.04
N LYS A 62 3.61 -1.02 -4.04
CA LYS A 62 3.68 -2.48 -4.24
C LYS A 62 2.63 -2.97 -5.24
N THR A 63 1.41 -2.46 -5.12
CA THR A 63 0.29 -2.80 -6.00
C THR A 63 0.55 -2.36 -7.45
N VAL A 64 1.03 -1.13 -7.66
CA VAL A 64 1.37 -0.62 -9.00
C VAL A 64 2.48 -1.46 -9.64
N LEU A 65 3.50 -1.84 -8.87
CA LEU A 65 4.59 -2.70 -9.36
C LEU A 65 4.09 -4.10 -9.74
N ALA A 66 3.23 -4.70 -8.91
CA ALA A 66 2.60 -5.99 -9.23
C ALA A 66 1.73 -5.93 -10.49
N TYR A 67 0.95 -4.85 -10.69
CA TYR A 67 0.22 -4.63 -11.95
C TYR A 67 1.16 -4.44 -13.14
N THR A 68 2.28 -3.72 -12.96
CA THR A 68 3.28 -3.56 -14.02
C THR A 68 3.87 -4.91 -14.45
N MET A 69 4.13 -5.82 -13.50
CA MET A 69 4.54 -7.19 -13.79
C MET A 69 3.45 -7.96 -14.53
N ARG A 70 2.18 -7.82 -14.11
CA ARG A 70 1.03 -8.49 -14.75
C ARG A 70 0.89 -8.09 -16.21
N GLU A 71 0.92 -6.79 -16.48
CA GLU A 71 0.83 -6.27 -17.84
C GLU A 71 2.01 -6.74 -18.69
N ALA A 72 3.24 -6.70 -18.16
CA ALA A 72 4.40 -7.23 -18.87
C ALA A 72 4.26 -8.72 -19.25
N ILE A 73 3.61 -9.55 -18.41
CA ILE A 73 3.35 -10.96 -18.74
C ILE A 73 2.26 -11.09 -19.80
N ARG A 74 1.19 -10.31 -19.71
CA ARG A 74 0.11 -10.31 -20.72
C ARG A 74 0.65 -9.96 -22.10
N GLU A 75 1.42 -8.88 -22.18
CA GLU A 75 2.05 -8.44 -23.42
C GLU A 75 2.97 -9.53 -23.99
N ARG A 76 3.70 -10.27 -23.15
CA ARG A 76 4.50 -11.43 -23.62
C ARG A 76 3.67 -12.55 -24.20
N ILE A 77 2.52 -12.86 -23.60
CA ILE A 77 1.58 -13.86 -24.14
C ILE A 77 1.06 -13.39 -25.51
N ASP A 78 0.68 -12.13 -25.61
CA ASP A 78 0.15 -11.58 -26.86
C ASP A 78 1.22 -11.53 -27.96
N THR A 79 2.47 -11.18 -27.59
CA THR A 79 3.61 -11.22 -28.52
C THR A 79 3.91 -12.65 -29.01
N LEU A 80 3.83 -13.65 -28.12
CA LEU A 80 4.00 -15.06 -28.52
C LEU A 80 2.94 -15.51 -29.53
N ARG A 81 1.69 -15.08 -29.34
CA ARG A 81 0.60 -15.36 -30.28
C ARG A 81 0.78 -14.63 -31.60
N ALA A 82 1.21 -13.37 -31.58
CA ALA A 82 1.50 -12.61 -32.80
C ALA A 82 2.55 -13.31 -33.66
N MET A 83 3.66 -13.75 -33.04
CA MET A 83 4.74 -14.47 -33.71
C MET A 83 4.29 -15.77 -34.40
N THR A 84 3.23 -16.44 -33.94
CA THR A 84 2.69 -17.63 -34.63
C THR A 84 1.94 -17.32 -35.93
N THR A 85 1.52 -16.06 -36.11
CA THR A 85 0.67 -15.64 -37.24
C THR A 85 1.43 -14.83 -38.29
N HIS A 86 2.53 -14.18 -37.91
CA HIS A 86 3.36 -13.41 -38.82
C HIS A 86 4.15 -14.31 -39.77
N GLN A 87 3.99 -14.08 -41.07
CA GLN A 87 4.74 -14.79 -42.12
C GLN A 87 6.04 -14.06 -42.48
N ASP A 88 6.13 -12.75 -42.23
CA ASP A 88 7.34 -11.97 -42.47
C ASP A 88 8.37 -12.22 -41.35
N PRO A 89 9.58 -12.73 -41.67
CA PRO A 89 10.66 -12.91 -40.70
C PRO A 89 11.07 -11.63 -39.97
N PHE A 90 10.95 -10.45 -40.59
CA PHE A 90 11.31 -9.17 -39.97
C PHE A 90 10.29 -8.74 -38.91
N GLU A 91 9.00 -8.95 -39.16
CA GLU A 91 7.95 -8.71 -38.16
C GLU A 91 8.11 -9.67 -36.96
N ARG A 92 8.37 -10.95 -37.24
CA ARG A 92 8.63 -11.96 -36.21
C ARG A 92 9.86 -11.64 -35.36
N ASP A 93 10.93 -11.12 -35.95
CA ASP A 93 12.12 -10.66 -35.20
C ASP A 93 11.83 -9.40 -34.35
N ALA A 94 11.07 -8.44 -34.89
CA ALA A 94 10.63 -7.27 -34.12
C ALA A 94 9.79 -7.68 -32.90
N ASP A 95 8.88 -8.64 -33.05
CA ASP A 95 8.11 -9.20 -31.94
C ASP A 95 9.02 -9.90 -30.92
N LYS A 96 10.02 -10.67 -31.36
CA LYS A 96 11.00 -11.27 -30.46
C LYS A 96 11.75 -10.21 -29.64
N MET A 97 12.11 -9.08 -30.25
CA MET A 97 12.69 -7.95 -29.52
C MET A 97 11.72 -7.37 -28.47
N GLN A 98 10.45 -7.19 -28.82
CA GLN A 98 9.41 -6.73 -27.88
C GLN A 98 9.22 -7.71 -26.72
N PHE A 99 9.19 -9.02 -27.00
CA PHE A 99 9.08 -10.07 -25.99
C PHE A 99 10.17 -9.96 -24.92
N PHE A 100 11.42 -9.73 -25.32
CA PHE A 100 12.52 -9.47 -24.38
C PHE A 100 12.41 -8.11 -23.69
N GLY A 101 11.89 -7.09 -24.37
CA GLY A 101 11.57 -5.79 -23.77
C GLY A 101 10.59 -5.92 -22.60
N PHE A 102 9.52 -6.69 -22.77
CA PHE A 102 8.56 -6.96 -21.69
C PHE A 102 9.17 -7.83 -20.58
N ALA A 103 10.05 -8.78 -20.91
CA ALA A 103 10.79 -9.52 -19.89
C ALA A 103 11.65 -8.59 -19.02
N ARG A 104 12.30 -7.58 -19.62
CA ARG A 104 13.06 -6.55 -18.89
C ARG A 104 12.14 -5.69 -18.01
N LYS A 105 10.99 -5.26 -18.54
CA LYS A 105 9.98 -4.49 -17.77
C LYS A 105 9.50 -5.27 -16.54
N TYR A 106 9.24 -6.56 -16.70
CA TYR A 106 8.91 -7.46 -15.58
C TYR A 106 10.04 -7.50 -14.54
N SER A 107 11.29 -7.73 -14.98
CA SER A 107 12.43 -7.86 -14.06
C SER A 107 12.67 -6.60 -13.24
N HIS A 108 12.57 -5.40 -13.85
CA HIS A 108 12.71 -4.14 -13.11
C HIS A 108 11.58 -3.92 -12.11
N ALA A 109 10.32 -4.13 -12.53
CA ALA A 109 9.19 -3.99 -11.63
C ALA A 109 9.28 -4.95 -10.43
N ARG A 110 9.76 -6.18 -10.67
CA ARG A 110 10.02 -7.18 -9.65
C ARG A 110 11.12 -6.77 -8.68
N GLU A 111 12.24 -6.27 -9.17
CA GLU A 111 13.36 -5.78 -8.34
C GLU A 111 12.88 -4.67 -7.40
N SER A 112 12.22 -3.65 -7.95
CA SER A 112 11.63 -2.58 -7.13
C SER A 112 10.57 -3.12 -6.16
N LEU A 113 9.81 -4.15 -6.54
CA LEU A 113 8.79 -4.74 -5.67
C LEU A 113 9.43 -5.43 -4.45
N ILE A 114 10.53 -6.16 -4.65
CA ILE A 114 11.28 -6.83 -3.58
C ILE A 114 11.81 -5.82 -2.56
N GLU A 115 12.32 -4.68 -3.02
CA GLU A 115 12.84 -3.61 -2.15
C GLU A 115 11.78 -3.00 -1.24
N GLN A 116 10.50 -3.13 -1.58
CA GLN A 116 9.40 -2.60 -0.77
C GLN A 116 8.85 -3.64 0.23
N MET A 117 9.21 -4.92 0.12
CA MET A 117 8.60 -5.96 0.97
C MET A 117 9.01 -5.83 2.43
N ASP A 118 8.02 -5.89 3.31
CA ASP A 118 8.18 -5.64 4.74
C ASP A 118 7.89 -6.86 5.61
N THR A 119 7.21 -7.87 5.07
CA THR A 119 6.72 -9.01 5.87
C THR A 119 7.13 -10.36 5.30
N GLN A 120 7.22 -11.36 6.17
CA GLN A 120 7.56 -12.73 5.75
C GLN A 120 6.54 -13.28 4.74
N ALA A 121 5.25 -13.03 4.96
CA ALA A 121 4.19 -13.46 4.05
C ALA A 121 4.35 -12.88 2.64
N GLU A 122 4.74 -11.60 2.56
CA GLU A 122 5.07 -10.92 1.31
C GLU A 122 6.28 -11.56 0.61
N HIS A 123 7.37 -11.84 1.35
CA HIS A 123 8.56 -12.50 0.82
C HIS A 123 8.26 -13.93 0.32
N ASP A 124 7.44 -14.69 1.03
CA ASP A 124 7.09 -16.06 0.66
C ASP A 124 6.34 -16.11 -0.68
N VAL A 125 5.46 -15.14 -0.95
CA VAL A 125 4.75 -15.07 -2.23
C VAL A 125 5.70 -14.70 -3.37
N ILE A 126 6.62 -13.76 -3.15
CA ILE A 126 7.63 -13.41 -4.16
C ILE A 126 8.54 -14.61 -4.46
N ALA A 127 8.93 -15.40 -3.45
CA ALA A 127 9.72 -16.60 -3.66
C ALA A 127 8.99 -17.63 -4.55
N ARG A 128 7.66 -17.77 -4.41
CA ARG A 128 6.83 -18.61 -5.31
C ARG A 128 6.78 -18.05 -6.73
N LEU A 129 6.66 -16.73 -6.87
CA LEU A 129 6.73 -16.05 -8.16
C LEU A 129 8.08 -16.30 -8.86
N ASP A 130 9.18 -16.29 -8.11
CA ASP A 130 10.53 -16.52 -8.63
C ASP A 130 10.74 -17.94 -9.09
N ALA A 131 10.31 -18.90 -8.28
CA ALA A 131 10.35 -20.31 -8.63
C ALA A 131 9.55 -20.56 -9.92
N THR A 132 8.38 -19.94 -10.04
CA THR A 132 7.54 -20.03 -11.25
C THR A 132 8.23 -19.37 -12.43
N ALA A 133 8.72 -18.14 -12.32
CA ALA A 133 9.40 -17.43 -13.41
C ALA A 133 10.61 -18.22 -13.94
N LYS A 134 11.37 -18.86 -13.04
CA LYS A 134 12.47 -19.76 -13.40
C LYS A 134 11.96 -20.98 -14.17
N ALA A 135 10.86 -21.58 -13.75
CA ALA A 135 10.24 -22.73 -14.43
C ALA A 135 9.68 -22.38 -15.82
N VAL A 136 9.29 -21.13 -16.06
CA VAL A 136 8.82 -20.64 -17.37
C VAL A 136 9.98 -20.40 -18.36
N GLY A 137 11.21 -20.28 -17.87
CA GLY A 137 12.41 -20.07 -18.70
C GLY A 137 12.57 -21.11 -19.84
N PRO A 138 12.67 -22.43 -19.53
CA PRO A 138 12.82 -23.45 -20.56
C PRO A 138 11.65 -23.54 -21.56
N PRO A 139 10.36 -23.45 -21.16
CA PRO A 139 9.26 -23.28 -22.11
C PRO A 139 9.41 -22.08 -23.05
N ASN A 140 9.86 -20.91 -22.56
CA ASN A 140 10.10 -19.74 -23.40
C ASN A 140 11.18 -19.99 -24.45
N THR A 141 12.29 -20.62 -24.06
CA THR A 141 13.36 -20.97 -24.99
C THR A 141 12.84 -21.92 -26.07
N ARG A 142 12.13 -22.98 -25.68
CA ARG A 142 11.53 -23.92 -26.66
C ARG A 142 10.55 -23.24 -27.61
N ALA A 143 9.71 -22.33 -27.11
CA ALA A 143 8.78 -21.57 -27.94
C ALA A 143 9.51 -20.68 -28.94
N LEU A 144 10.51 -19.93 -28.50
CA LEU A 144 11.30 -19.05 -29.38
C LEU A 144 12.13 -19.84 -30.39
N ASP A 145 12.72 -20.97 -29.99
CA ASP A 145 13.45 -21.83 -30.92
C ASP A 145 12.50 -22.38 -31.99
N ALA A 146 11.31 -22.85 -31.58
CA ALA A 146 10.32 -23.39 -32.50
C ALA A 146 9.74 -22.32 -33.45
N LEU A 147 9.49 -21.11 -32.95
CA LEU A 147 8.97 -19.99 -33.74
C LEU A 147 9.93 -19.54 -34.85
N PHE A 148 11.22 -19.84 -34.73
CA PHE A 148 12.28 -19.42 -35.67
C PHE A 148 12.91 -20.60 -36.43
N ASP A 149 12.35 -21.79 -36.29
CA ASP A 149 12.75 -22.97 -37.05
C ASP A 149 11.72 -23.21 -38.16
N ASP A 150 12.03 -22.72 -39.36
CA ASP A 150 11.15 -22.84 -40.52
C ASP A 150 10.99 -24.29 -41.02
N ALA A 151 11.77 -25.25 -40.51
CA ALA A 151 11.63 -26.67 -40.81
C ALA A 151 10.61 -27.39 -39.90
N LEU A 152 10.18 -26.77 -38.80
CA LEU A 152 9.21 -27.37 -37.89
C LEU A 152 7.78 -27.30 -38.46
N PRO A 153 7.02 -28.41 -38.40
CA PRO A 153 5.59 -28.37 -38.66
C PRO A 153 4.86 -27.42 -37.70
N GLN A 154 3.88 -26.67 -38.21
CA GLN A 154 3.11 -25.68 -37.44
C GLN A 154 2.56 -26.21 -36.12
N TYR A 155 2.04 -27.44 -36.09
CA TYR A 155 1.48 -28.02 -34.85
C TYR A 155 2.51 -28.15 -33.71
N LYS A 156 3.81 -28.33 -34.04
CA LYS A 156 4.88 -28.36 -33.03
C LYS A 156 5.24 -26.97 -32.52
N VAL A 157 5.15 -25.97 -33.39
CA VAL A 157 5.32 -24.56 -33.01
C VAL A 157 4.22 -24.15 -32.05
N GLU A 158 2.96 -24.48 -32.38
CA GLU A 158 1.80 -24.21 -31.53
C GLU A 158 1.92 -24.92 -30.17
N GLU A 159 2.35 -26.19 -30.14
CA GLU A 159 2.59 -26.94 -28.90
C GLU A 159 3.66 -26.25 -28.01
N ALA A 160 4.78 -25.84 -28.60
CA ALA A 160 5.87 -25.18 -27.87
C ALA A 160 5.43 -23.80 -27.32
N VAL A 161 4.74 -23.01 -28.15
CA VAL A 161 4.19 -21.71 -27.76
C VAL A 161 3.14 -21.86 -26.66
N GLN A 162 2.24 -22.84 -26.76
CA GLN A 162 1.25 -23.10 -25.73
C GLN A 162 1.89 -23.44 -24.39
N GLY A 163 2.95 -24.25 -24.39
CA GLY A 163 3.71 -24.57 -23.17
C GLY A 163 4.34 -23.34 -22.50
N SER A 164 4.78 -22.34 -23.28
CA SER A 164 5.24 -21.05 -22.75
C SER A 164 4.09 -20.22 -22.19
N ILE A 165 2.96 -20.15 -22.89
CA ILE A 165 1.75 -19.44 -22.46
C ILE A 165 1.21 -20.01 -21.14
N ASP A 166 1.12 -21.33 -21.00
CA ASP A 166 0.65 -21.99 -19.76
C ASP A 166 1.52 -21.65 -18.55
N GLY A 167 2.84 -21.56 -18.78
CA GLY A 167 3.79 -21.07 -17.80
C GLY A 167 3.51 -19.62 -17.39
N HIS A 168 3.28 -18.74 -18.36
CA HIS A 168 2.92 -17.33 -18.11
C HIS A 168 1.57 -17.16 -17.40
N LEU A 169 0.56 -17.98 -17.72
CA LEU A 169 -0.72 -17.99 -17.01
C LEU A 169 -0.56 -18.43 -15.55
N THR A 170 0.35 -19.37 -15.28
CA THR A 170 0.70 -19.76 -13.91
C THR A 170 1.37 -18.62 -13.16
N LEU A 171 2.24 -17.86 -13.81
CA LEU A 171 2.87 -16.68 -13.23
C LEU A 171 1.84 -15.57 -12.90
N LEU A 172 0.87 -15.33 -13.79
CA LEU A 172 -0.24 -14.39 -13.54
C LEU A 172 -1.06 -14.78 -12.31
N ARG A 173 -1.32 -16.07 -12.10
CA ARG A 173 -2.07 -16.56 -10.93
C ARG A 173 -1.34 -16.28 -9.61
N HIS A 174 -0.02 -16.47 -9.58
CA HIS A 174 0.78 -16.14 -8.40
C HIS A 174 0.91 -14.62 -8.17
N LEU A 175 0.84 -13.81 -9.24
CA LEU A 175 0.76 -12.35 -9.09
C LEU A 175 -0.57 -11.92 -8.48
N ASP A 176 -1.68 -12.56 -8.86
CA ASP A 176 -2.98 -12.33 -8.23
C ASP A 176 -2.95 -12.70 -6.73
N GLU A 177 -2.25 -13.77 -6.37
CA GLU A 177 -1.98 -14.13 -4.98
C GLU A 177 -1.15 -13.06 -4.25
N ALA A 178 -0.08 -12.55 -4.87
CA ALA A 178 0.76 -11.49 -4.32
C ALA A 178 -0.01 -10.21 -4.01
N VAL A 179 -0.85 -9.75 -4.95
CA VAL A 179 -1.69 -8.55 -4.75
C VAL A 179 -2.65 -8.76 -3.58
N ARG A 180 -3.25 -9.95 -3.45
CA ARG A 180 -4.12 -10.27 -2.30
C ARG A 180 -3.34 -10.26 -0.99
N THR A 181 -2.14 -10.83 -0.95
CA THR A 181 -1.29 -10.84 0.25
C THR A 181 -0.85 -9.42 0.64
N ILE A 182 -0.45 -8.59 -0.32
CA ILE A 182 -0.12 -7.17 -0.07
C ILE A 182 -1.33 -6.45 0.55
N HIS A 183 -2.53 -6.66 -0.02
CA HIS A 183 -3.74 -6.03 0.50
C HIS A 183 -4.08 -6.51 1.91
N GLN A 184 -4.07 -7.83 2.16
CA GLN A 184 -4.33 -8.41 3.48
C GLN A 184 -3.33 -7.92 4.53
N THR A 185 -2.04 -7.92 4.20
CA THR A 185 -0.97 -7.43 5.07
C THR A 185 -1.17 -5.95 5.41
N THR A 186 -1.56 -5.15 4.42
CA THR A 186 -1.84 -3.72 4.62
C THR A 186 -3.04 -3.51 5.54
N GLN A 187 -4.14 -4.24 5.33
CA GLN A 187 -5.33 -4.13 6.18
C GLN A 187 -5.04 -4.54 7.62
N ASN A 188 -4.28 -5.62 7.83
CA ASN A 188 -3.89 -6.07 9.16
C ASN A 188 -3.05 -5.00 9.87
N ARG A 189 -2.05 -4.43 9.19
CA ARG A 189 -1.21 -3.37 9.76
C ARG A 189 -1.98 -2.08 10.04
N ILE A 190 -2.95 -1.71 9.20
CA ILE A 190 -3.84 -0.57 9.45
C ILE A 190 -4.70 -0.83 10.70
N LYS A 191 -5.24 -2.04 10.84
CA LYS A 191 -6.03 -2.43 12.01
C LYS A 191 -5.19 -2.41 13.29
N GLU A 192 -4.01 -3.02 13.28
CA GLU A 192 -3.06 -3.02 14.40
C GLU A 192 -2.67 -1.60 14.82
N ALA A 193 -2.40 -0.71 13.85
CA ALA A 193 -2.13 0.69 14.13
C ALA A 193 -3.34 1.41 14.75
N GLY A 194 -4.56 1.10 14.29
CA GLY A 194 -5.80 1.62 14.87
C GLY A 194 -6.03 1.17 16.31
N ASP A 195 -5.84 -0.12 16.58
CA ASP A 195 -5.99 -0.70 17.93
C ASP A 195 -4.95 -0.09 18.90
N GLN A 196 -3.70 0.08 18.46
CA GLN A 196 -2.64 0.74 19.27
C GLN A 196 -2.96 2.21 19.58
N ILE A 197 -3.53 2.95 18.63
CA ILE A 197 -3.98 4.33 18.87
C ILE A 197 -5.07 4.36 19.94
N GLN A 198 -6.04 3.46 19.83
CA GLN A 198 -7.15 3.38 20.79
C GLN A 198 -6.64 3.03 22.20
N ASP A 199 -5.75 2.06 22.32
CA ASP A 199 -5.17 1.65 23.61
C ASP A 199 -4.35 2.77 24.26
N ALA A 200 -3.57 3.52 23.47
CA ALA A 200 -2.81 4.67 23.97
C ALA A 200 -3.72 5.79 24.50
N LEU A 201 -4.83 6.07 23.80
CA LEU A 201 -5.82 7.06 24.24
C LEU A 201 -6.52 6.65 25.54
N LEU A 202 -6.77 5.36 25.75
CA LEU A 202 -7.39 4.82 26.97
C LEU A 202 -6.41 4.74 28.15
N ALA A 203 -5.11 4.61 27.88
CA ALA A 203 -4.08 4.57 28.93
C ALA A 203 -3.73 5.97 29.50
N GLU A 204 -4.01 7.05 28.76
CA GLU A 204 -3.80 8.44 29.21
C GLU A 204 -5.05 9.08 29.86
N SER A 205 -6.20 8.38 29.89
CA SER A 205 -7.47 8.82 30.50
C SER A 205 -7.70 8.24 31.90
#